data_AF-A0A3M1LSX2-F1
#
_entry.id   AF-A0A3M1LSX2-F1
#
_cell.length_a   1.000
_cell.length_b   1.000
_cell.length_c   1.000
_cell.angle_alpha   90.00
_cell.angle_beta   90.00
_cell.angle_gamma   90.00
#
_symmetry.space_group_name_H-M   'P 1'
#
loop_
_entity.id
_entity.type
_entity.pdbx_description
1 polymer ?
#
loop_
_entity_poly.entity_id
_entity_poly.type
_entity_poly.pdbx_seq_one_letter_code
_entity_poly.pdbx_strand_id
1 'polypeptide(L)'
;MNAQEIVRLNREYTFFSWAVQGAVDPIPMARAEGVYFWDAEGRRYLDFASQLMNVNIGHSHPRVIRAIKEQADRLLYAAPSFATEVRGELGRRLAEIAPGDLKKSFFTLGGADANENAIKIARLVTGRQKIITRYRSYHGATYGAITASGDPRRLPVEPGIPGV
;
A
#
# COMPACT_ATOMS: atom_id res chain seq x y z
N MET A 1 -2.13 -18.57 -20.97
CA MET A 1 -3.50 -18.57 -20.42
C MET A 1 -4.28 -17.51 -21.18
N ASN A 2 -5.52 -17.78 -21.59
CA ASN A 2 -6.38 -16.75 -22.20
C ASN A 2 -7.09 -15.92 -21.11
N ALA A 3 -7.74 -14.79 -21.43
CA ALA A 3 -8.42 -13.98 -20.41
C ALA A 3 -9.47 -14.74 -19.61
N GLN A 4 -10.29 -15.54 -20.28
CA GLN A 4 -11.40 -16.23 -19.64
C GLN A 4 -10.87 -17.13 -18.52
N GLU A 5 -9.77 -17.83 -18.77
CA GLU A 5 -9.11 -18.68 -17.78
C GLU A 5 -8.46 -17.84 -16.67
N ILE A 6 -7.83 -16.70 -16.98
CA ILE A 6 -7.30 -15.77 -15.97
C ILE A 6 -8.42 -15.33 -15.01
N VAL A 7 -9.55 -14.88 -15.55
CA VAL A 7 -10.70 -14.42 -14.76
C VAL A 7 -11.30 -15.58 -13.96
N ARG A 8 -11.50 -16.75 -14.58
CA ARG A 8 -12.06 -17.94 -13.91
C ARG A 8 -11.23 -18.33 -12.69
N LEU A 9 -9.92 -18.49 -12.85
CA LEU A 9 -9.04 -18.90 -11.76
C LEU A 9 -9.05 -17.90 -10.60
N ASN A 10 -9.04 -16.60 -10.89
CA ASN A 10 -9.10 -15.60 -9.81
C ASN A 10 -10.46 -15.61 -9.10
N ARG A 11 -11.57 -15.79 -9.82
CA ARG A 11 -12.90 -15.92 -9.20
C ARG A 11 -13.04 -17.18 -8.35
N GLU A 12 -12.40 -18.27 -8.74
CA GLU A 12 -12.53 -19.57 -8.09
C GLU A 12 -11.61 -19.71 -6.87
N TYR A 13 -10.39 -19.17 -6.96
CA TYR A 13 -9.33 -19.45 -5.98
C TYR A 13 -8.85 -18.23 -5.19
N THR A 14 -9.43 -17.05 -5.39
CA THR A 14 -9.00 -15.83 -4.66
C THR A 14 -10.18 -14.97 -4.22
N PHE A 15 -9.95 -14.11 -3.22
CA PHE A 15 -10.88 -13.05 -2.84
C PHE A 15 -10.44 -11.72 -3.45
N PHE A 16 -11.41 -11.00 -4.01
CA PHE A 16 -11.18 -9.63 -4.47
C PHE A 16 -11.43 -8.65 -3.32
N SER A 17 -10.37 -7.97 -2.87
CA SER A 17 -10.50 -6.88 -1.92
C SER A 17 -11.42 -5.77 -2.48
N TRP A 18 -12.24 -5.16 -1.62
CA TRP A 18 -13.14 -4.05 -1.97
C TRP A 18 -14.24 -4.39 -2.98
N ALA A 19 -14.57 -5.67 -3.17
CA ALA A 19 -15.60 -6.11 -4.11
C ALA A 19 -16.63 -7.04 -3.45
N VAL A 20 -17.85 -7.00 -3.98
CA VAL A 20 -18.85 -8.04 -3.71
C VAL A 20 -18.47 -9.27 -4.54
N GLN A 21 -18.12 -10.37 -3.89
CA GLN A 21 -17.49 -11.52 -4.56
C GLN A 21 -18.35 -12.12 -5.68
N GLY A 22 -19.68 -12.23 -5.48
CA GLY A 22 -20.59 -12.76 -6.51
C GLY A 22 -20.72 -11.88 -7.75
N ALA A 23 -20.42 -10.58 -7.62
CA ALA A 23 -20.62 -9.57 -8.67
C ALA A 23 -19.31 -9.03 -9.26
N VAL A 24 -18.15 -9.57 -8.86
CA VAL A 24 -16.85 -9.12 -9.39
C VAL A 24 -16.75 -9.46 -10.87
N ASP A 25 -16.30 -8.51 -11.68
CA ASP A 25 -16.00 -8.71 -13.11
C ASP A 25 -14.63 -8.08 -13.41
N PRO A 26 -13.53 -8.80 -13.13
CA PRO A 26 -12.20 -8.22 -13.15
C PRO A 26 -11.64 -8.12 -14.57
N ILE A 27 -10.95 -7.03 -14.88
CA ILE A 27 -10.17 -6.90 -16.12
C ILE A 27 -8.93 -7.81 -16.01
N PRO A 28 -8.69 -8.73 -16.97
CA PRO A 28 -7.50 -9.58 -16.98
C PRO A 28 -6.27 -8.78 -17.44
N MET A 29 -5.82 -7.85 -16.61
CA MET A 29 -4.68 -6.97 -16.87
C MET A 29 -3.39 -7.77 -17.10
N ALA A 30 -2.76 -7.59 -18.26
CA ALA A 30 -1.63 -8.41 -18.71
C ALA A 30 -0.31 -7.62 -18.85
N ARG A 31 -0.38 -6.33 -19.16
CA ARG A 31 0.80 -5.46 -19.31
C ARG A 31 0.46 -4.03 -18.90
N ALA A 32 1.44 -3.29 -18.40
CA ALA A 32 1.30 -1.84 -18.19
C ALA A 32 2.62 -1.10 -18.43
N GLU A 33 2.52 0.12 -18.95
CA GLU A 33 3.65 1.00 -19.27
C GLU A 33 3.22 2.47 -19.29
N GLY A 34 3.97 3.33 -18.61
CA GLY A 34 3.67 4.75 -18.54
C GLY A 34 2.29 4.98 -17.90
N VAL A 35 1.39 5.66 -18.61
CA VAL A 35 0.02 5.93 -18.12
C VAL A 35 -1.01 4.90 -18.63
N TYR A 36 -0.58 3.86 -19.33
CA TYR A 36 -1.49 2.89 -19.95
C TYR A 36 -1.31 1.48 -19.37
N PHE A 37 -2.40 0.71 -19.43
CA PHE A 37 -2.36 -0.74 -19.28
C PHE A 37 -3.16 -1.44 -20.36
N TRP A 38 -2.92 -2.74 -20.51
CA TRP A 38 -3.57 -3.61 -21.50
C TRP A 38 -4.13 -4.85 -20.82
N ASP A 39 -5.31 -5.29 -21.25
CA ASP A 39 -5.81 -6.62 -20.89
C ASP A 39 -5.14 -7.73 -21.74
N ALA A 40 -5.48 -8.98 -21.44
CA ALA A 40 -4.94 -10.15 -22.13
C ALA A 40 -5.34 -10.25 -23.61
N GLU A 41 -6.38 -9.52 -24.03
CA GLU A 41 -6.85 -9.42 -25.42
C GLU A 41 -6.18 -8.26 -26.18
N GLY A 42 -5.36 -7.46 -25.50
CA GLY A 42 -4.64 -6.34 -26.08
C GLY A 42 -5.44 -5.02 -26.12
N ARG A 43 -6.61 -4.96 -25.48
CA ARG A 43 -7.34 -3.69 -25.32
C ARG A 43 -6.57 -2.78 -24.38
N ARG A 44 -6.36 -1.53 -24.81
CA ARG A 44 -5.62 -0.52 -24.06
C ARG A 44 -6.54 0.37 -23.22
N TYR A 45 -6.10 0.67 -22.02
CA TYR A 45 -6.77 1.52 -21.04
C TYR A 45 -5.83 2.63 -20.60
N LEU A 46 -6.34 3.86 -20.52
CA LEU A 46 -5.65 4.99 -19.89
C LEU A 46 -5.97 4.98 -18.39
N ASP A 47 -4.95 4.92 -17.56
CA ASP A 47 -5.08 4.87 -16.11
C ASP A 47 -5.22 6.28 -15.52
N PHE A 48 -6.45 6.79 -15.48
CA PHE A 48 -6.76 8.07 -14.84
C PHE A 48 -6.73 8.02 -13.30
N ALA A 49 -6.64 6.83 -12.71
CA ALA A 49 -6.68 6.65 -11.26
C ALA A 49 -5.27 6.52 -10.64
N SER A 50 -4.24 6.26 -11.46
CA SER A 50 -2.92 5.80 -10.97
C SER A 50 -3.09 4.57 -10.07
N GLN A 51 -3.93 3.64 -10.53
CA GLN A 51 -4.47 2.53 -9.73
C GLN A 51 -5.14 3.04 -8.44
N LEU A 52 -4.56 2.76 -7.28
CA LEU A 52 -5.00 3.29 -5.98
C LEU A 52 -4.14 4.49 -5.58
N MET A 53 -4.03 5.45 -6.50
CA MET A 53 -3.25 6.69 -6.36
C MET A 53 -1.76 6.47 -6.02
N ASN A 54 -1.14 5.41 -6.53
CA ASN A 54 0.21 4.98 -6.11
C ASN A 54 1.22 4.73 -7.25
N VAL A 55 0.81 4.75 -8.52
CA VAL A 55 1.71 4.55 -9.68
C VAL A 55 2.23 5.89 -10.22
N ASN A 56 2.76 6.74 -9.34
CA ASN A 56 2.99 8.17 -9.62
C ASN A 56 4.02 8.45 -10.73
N ILE A 57 4.97 7.55 -10.96
CA ILE A 57 6.01 7.68 -12.01
C ILE A 57 5.67 6.88 -13.27
N GLY A 58 4.43 6.38 -13.38
CA GLY A 58 3.99 5.50 -14.45
C GLY A 58 4.33 4.02 -14.22
N HIS A 59 3.58 3.17 -14.89
CA HIS A 59 3.69 1.72 -14.84
C HIS A 59 5.04 1.24 -15.40
N SER A 60 5.61 0.21 -14.78
CA SER A 60 6.79 -0.53 -15.27
C SER A 60 8.02 0.34 -15.60
N HIS A 61 8.29 1.40 -14.81
CA HIS A 61 9.39 2.32 -15.08
C HIS A 61 10.75 1.59 -15.16
N PRO A 62 11.51 1.65 -16.29
CA PRO A 62 12.69 0.81 -16.52
C PRO A 62 13.79 0.95 -15.46
N ARG A 63 14.00 2.16 -14.92
CA ARG A 63 14.95 2.41 -13.82
C ARG A 63 14.60 1.65 -12.54
N VAL A 64 13.32 1.52 -12.20
CA VAL A 64 12.86 0.80 -11.00
C VAL A 64 13.04 -0.70 -11.19
N ILE A 65 12.63 -1.24 -12.34
CA ILE A 65 12.81 -2.66 -12.66
C ILE A 65 14.28 -3.06 -12.57
N ARG A 66 15.18 -2.24 -13.14
CA ARG A 66 16.62 -2.48 -13.07
C ARG A 66 17.13 -2.49 -11.63
N ALA A 67 16.78 -1.48 -10.84
CA ALA A 67 17.22 -1.38 -9.44
C ALA A 67 16.71 -2.55 -8.58
N ILE A 68 15.47 -3.03 -8.82
CA ILE A 68 14.93 -4.22 -8.13
C ILE A 68 15.75 -5.46 -8.48
N LYS A 69 16.05 -5.69 -9.77
CA LYS A 69 16.86 -6.83 -10.22
C LYS A 69 18.26 -6.82 -9.61
N GLU A 70 18.96 -5.69 -9.72
CA GLU A 70 20.30 -5.51 -9.17
C GLU A 70 20.33 -5.73 -7.64
N GLN A 71 19.32 -5.25 -6.92
CA GLN A 71 19.24 -5.48 -5.47
C GLN A 71 18.92 -6.94 -5.14
N ALA A 72 18.05 -7.59 -5.91
CA ALA A 72 17.70 -9.00 -5.70
C ALA A 72 18.92 -9.93 -5.92
N ASP A 73 19.76 -9.64 -6.90
CA ASP A 73 21.00 -10.37 -7.17
C ASP A 73 22.04 -10.19 -6.03
N ARG A 74 22.02 -9.04 -5.34
CA ARG A 74 22.95 -8.72 -4.24
C ARG A 74 22.47 -9.24 -2.88
N LEU A 75 21.24 -8.88 -2.49
CA LEU A 75 20.65 -9.19 -1.19
C LEU A 75 19.13 -8.95 -1.21
N LEU A 76 18.35 -10.03 -1.22
CA LEU A 76 16.89 -9.97 -1.28
C LEU A 76 16.24 -9.57 0.05
N TYR A 77 16.82 -9.98 1.19
CA TYR A 77 16.24 -9.76 2.51
C TYR A 77 17.31 -9.66 3.59
N ALA A 78 17.08 -8.76 4.55
CA ALA A 78 17.86 -8.64 5.77
C ALA A 78 16.92 -8.49 6.97
N ALA A 79 17.21 -9.19 8.07
CA ALA A 79 16.42 -9.05 9.29
C ALA A 79 16.57 -7.64 9.90
N PRO A 80 15.60 -7.16 10.71
CA PRO A 80 15.56 -5.77 11.18
C PRO A 80 16.79 -5.28 11.96
N SER A 81 17.55 -6.17 12.59
CA SER A 81 18.77 -5.84 13.36
C SER A 81 19.97 -5.50 12.48
N PHE A 82 19.94 -5.82 11.19
CA PHE A 82 21.05 -5.58 10.28
C PHE A 82 20.91 -4.25 9.53
N ALA A 83 22.04 -3.62 9.23
CA ALA A 83 22.11 -2.43 8.40
C ALA A 83 22.27 -2.81 6.92
N THR A 84 21.64 -2.04 6.03
CA THR A 84 21.84 -2.15 4.58
C THR A 84 22.06 -0.77 3.97
N GLU A 85 22.88 -0.73 2.92
CA GLU A 85 23.18 0.48 2.16
C GLU A 85 21.90 1.20 1.70
N VAL A 86 20.99 0.45 1.07
CA VAL A 86 19.71 0.97 0.55
C VAL A 86 18.81 1.55 1.65
N ARG A 87 18.80 0.95 2.86
CA ARG A 87 18.02 1.45 4.00
C ARG A 87 18.57 2.78 4.50
N GLY A 88 19.89 2.88 4.63
CA GLY A 88 20.56 4.11 5.06
C GLY A 88 20.34 5.26 4.08
N GLU A 89 20.53 4.99 2.79
CA GLU A 89 20.38 5.99 1.73
C GLU A 89 18.93 6.46 1.56
N LEU A 90 17.95 5.56 1.61
CA LEU A 90 16.54 5.95 1.60
C LEU A 90 16.17 6.81 2.81
N GLY A 91 16.63 6.44 4.01
CA GLY A 91 16.40 7.22 5.22
C GLY A 91 16.97 8.63 5.12
N ARG A 92 18.19 8.78 4.56
CA ARG A 92 18.83 10.07 4.31
C ARG A 92 18.00 10.93 3.34
N ARG A 93 17.59 10.37 2.20
CA ARG A 93 16.79 11.09 1.19
C ARG A 93 15.41 11.50 1.70
N LEU A 94 14.76 10.67 2.50
CA LEU A 94 13.48 11.04 3.12
C LEU A 94 13.65 12.20 4.11
N ALA A 95 14.72 12.21 4.88
CA ALA A 95 15.02 13.31 5.81
C ALA A 95 15.29 14.65 5.09
N GLU A 96 15.79 14.63 3.85
CA GLU A 96 16.02 15.85 3.05
C GLU A 96 14.73 16.54 2.62
N ILE A 97 13.65 15.77 2.43
CA ILE A 97 12.36 16.29 1.93
C ILE A 97 11.29 16.38 3.03
N ALA A 98 11.52 15.78 4.20
CA ALA A 98 10.59 15.81 5.31
C ALA A 98 10.50 17.23 5.90
N PRO A 99 9.31 17.67 6.36
CA PRO A 99 9.14 19.00 6.92
C PRO A 99 9.86 19.16 8.26
N GLY A 100 10.36 20.38 8.53
CA GLY A 100 10.96 20.73 9.80
C GLY A 100 12.26 19.99 10.07
N ASP A 101 12.37 19.35 11.23
CA ASP A 101 13.55 18.62 11.70
C ASP A 101 13.36 17.09 11.71
N LEU A 102 12.34 16.58 11.01
CA LEU A 102 12.05 15.15 10.94
C LEU A 102 13.15 14.39 10.18
N LYS A 103 13.93 13.58 10.90
CA LYS A 103 15.09 12.84 10.35
C LYS A 103 15.03 11.32 10.45
N LYS A 104 14.04 10.76 11.16
CA LYS A 104 13.95 9.32 11.43
C LYS A 104 12.71 8.74 10.77
N SER A 105 12.90 7.66 10.02
CA SER A 105 11.83 6.93 9.35
C SER A 105 11.75 5.50 9.88
N PHE A 106 10.53 5.05 10.15
CA PHE A 106 10.22 3.65 10.38
C PHE A 106 9.55 3.10 9.11
N PHE A 107 10.15 2.09 8.48
CA PHE A 107 9.66 1.55 7.22
C PHE A 107 8.62 0.46 7.44
N THR A 108 7.54 0.52 6.67
CA THR A 108 6.42 -0.42 6.67
C THR A 108 6.13 -0.91 5.25
N LEU A 109 5.20 -1.86 5.09
CA LEU A 109 4.84 -2.40 3.77
C LEU A 109 3.59 -1.74 3.19
N GLY A 110 2.82 -1.00 4.00
CA GLY A 110 1.66 -0.24 3.55
C GLY A 110 1.40 1.02 4.38
N GLY A 111 0.25 1.65 4.09
CA GLY A 111 -0.22 2.81 4.84
C GLY A 111 -0.93 2.46 6.15
N ALA A 112 -1.60 1.30 6.20
CA ALA A 112 -2.35 0.88 7.37
C ALA A 112 -1.41 0.53 8.56
N ASP A 113 -0.38 -0.26 8.31
CA ASP A 113 0.67 -0.59 9.28
C ASP A 113 1.56 0.63 9.62
N ALA A 114 1.75 1.57 8.69
CA ALA A 114 2.34 2.88 9.01
C ALA A 114 1.51 3.64 10.06
N ASN A 115 0.19 3.73 9.86
CA ASN A 115 -0.71 4.40 10.79
C ASN A 115 -0.79 3.70 12.15
N GLU A 116 -0.78 2.36 12.19
CA GLU A 116 -0.74 1.63 13.46
C GLU A 116 0.54 1.91 14.25
N ASN A 117 1.70 1.93 13.59
CA ASN A 117 2.96 2.27 14.25
C ASN A 117 2.99 3.75 14.68
N ALA A 118 2.42 4.66 13.90
CA ALA A 118 2.29 6.06 14.29
C ALA A 118 1.44 6.23 15.57
N ILE A 119 0.29 5.54 15.66
CA ILE A 119 -0.55 5.54 16.87
C ILE A 119 0.23 4.98 18.07
N LYS A 120 0.94 3.86 17.90
CA LYS A 120 1.77 3.27 18.97
C LYS A 120 2.86 4.22 19.45
N ILE A 121 3.60 4.86 18.52
CA ILE A 121 4.67 5.80 18.85
C ILE A 121 4.09 7.02 19.59
N ALA A 122 2.98 7.58 19.12
CA ALA A 122 2.33 8.72 19.77
C ALA A 122 1.90 8.39 21.20
N ARG A 123 1.27 7.23 21.42
CA ARG A 123 0.88 6.76 22.75
C ARG A 123 2.09 6.50 23.65
N LEU A 124 3.14 5.88 23.12
CA LEU A 124 4.37 5.58 23.86
C LEU A 124 5.09 6.85 24.32
N VAL A 125 5.21 7.84 23.44
CA VAL A 125 5.93 9.10 23.73
C VAL A 125 5.13 10.01 24.66
N THR A 126 3.81 10.11 24.45
CA THR A 126 2.98 11.07 25.21
C THR A 126 2.38 10.48 26.49
N GLY A 127 2.29 9.16 26.62
CA GLY A 127 1.52 8.46 27.65
C GLY A 127 -0.01 8.63 27.52
N ARG A 128 -0.50 9.38 26.52
CA ARG A 128 -1.92 9.68 26.32
C ARG A 128 -2.56 8.64 25.41
N GLN A 129 -3.79 8.23 25.72
CA GLN A 129 -4.47 7.14 25.00
C GLN A 129 -5.36 7.60 23.84
N LYS A 130 -5.94 8.80 23.94
CA LYS A 130 -6.92 9.31 22.95
C LYS A 130 -6.22 9.73 21.66
N ILE A 131 -6.71 9.23 20.52
CA ILE A 131 -6.38 9.66 19.17
C ILE A 131 -7.59 10.40 18.62
N ILE A 132 -7.39 11.53 17.95
CA ILE A 132 -8.48 12.29 17.33
C ILE A 132 -8.48 11.98 15.82
N THR A 133 -9.64 11.61 15.30
CA THR A 133 -9.83 11.30 13.87
C THR A 133 -10.97 12.14 13.29
N ARG A 134 -11.22 12.02 11.99
CA ARG A 134 -12.19 12.88 11.28
C ARG A 134 -13.21 12.04 10.53
N TYR A 135 -14.46 12.53 10.49
CA TYR A 135 -15.49 11.99 9.61
C TYR A 135 -15.03 11.98 8.14
N ARG A 136 -15.31 10.89 7.43
CA ARG A 136 -14.87 10.59 6.05
C ARG A 136 -13.35 10.47 5.85
N SER A 137 -12.57 10.31 6.90
CA SER A 137 -11.15 9.97 6.77
C SER A 137 -10.95 8.50 6.38
N TYR A 138 -9.84 8.21 5.70
CA TYR A 138 -9.38 6.86 5.39
C TYR A 138 -7.98 6.67 5.96
N HIS A 139 -7.82 5.70 6.87
CA HIS A 139 -6.53 5.39 7.49
C HIS A 139 -6.07 3.95 7.26
N GLY A 140 -6.91 3.08 6.71
CA GLY A 140 -6.55 1.71 6.32
C GLY A 140 -7.65 0.70 6.62
N ALA A 141 -7.30 -0.57 6.52
CA ALA A 141 -8.22 -1.70 6.69
C ALA A 141 -7.80 -2.71 7.76
N THR A 142 -6.62 -2.54 8.37
CA THR A 142 -6.22 -3.32 9.55
C THR A 142 -7.02 -2.83 10.77
N TYR A 143 -7.17 -3.66 11.80
CA TYR A 143 -8.05 -3.36 12.95
C TYR A 143 -7.76 -2.01 13.61
N GLY A 144 -6.49 -1.63 13.80
CA GLY A 144 -6.16 -0.32 14.38
C GLY A 144 -6.46 0.82 13.42
N ALA A 145 -6.06 0.67 12.16
CA ALA A 145 -6.21 1.69 11.13
C ALA A 145 -7.67 1.95 10.72
N ILE A 146 -8.49 0.90 10.66
CA ILE A 146 -9.91 1.03 10.32
C ILE A 146 -10.69 1.68 11.45
N THR A 147 -10.29 1.45 12.72
CA THR A 147 -10.85 2.18 13.88
C THR A 147 -10.67 3.68 13.71
N ALA A 148 -9.49 4.08 13.22
CA ALA A 148 -9.16 5.48 12.96
C ALA A 148 -9.81 6.05 11.69
N SER A 149 -10.43 5.22 10.85
CA SER A 149 -11.10 5.66 9.63
C SER A 149 -12.51 6.17 9.93
N GLY A 150 -12.92 7.26 9.31
CA GLY A 150 -14.21 7.91 9.54
C GLY A 150 -15.28 7.58 8.50
N ASP A 151 -15.09 6.53 7.71
CA ASP A 151 -16.00 6.14 6.63
C ASP A 151 -16.80 4.86 6.96
N PRO A 152 -17.91 4.58 6.23
CA PRO A 152 -18.86 3.53 6.60
C PRO A 152 -18.30 2.11 6.64
N ARG A 153 -17.14 1.85 6.02
CA ARG A 153 -16.49 0.53 6.05
C ARG A 153 -16.07 0.13 7.47
N ARG A 154 -15.97 1.09 8.40
CA ARG A 154 -15.70 0.83 9.82
C ARG A 154 -16.87 0.12 10.52
N LEU A 155 -18.12 0.42 10.17
CA LEU A 155 -19.28 -0.02 10.95
C LEU A 155 -19.39 -1.56 11.12
N PRO A 156 -19.14 -2.38 10.08
CA PRO A 156 -19.23 -3.84 10.22
C PRO A 156 -18.07 -4.48 10.99
N VAL A 157 -16.99 -3.73 11.28
CA VAL A 157 -15.78 -4.25 11.95
C VAL A 157 -15.66 -3.79 13.41
N GLU A 158 -16.68 -3.13 13.94
CA GLU A 158 -16.75 -2.74 15.34
C GLU A 158 -16.93 -3.95 16.27
N PRO A 159 -16.44 -3.88 17.53
CA PRO A 159 -15.74 -2.75 18.14
C PRO A 159 -14.27 -2.64 17.70
N GLY A 160 -13.82 -1.42 17.43
CA GLY A 160 -12.42 -1.10 17.14
C GLY A 160 -11.51 -1.00 18.38
N ILE A 161 -10.27 -0.54 18.19
CA ILE A 161 -9.33 -0.28 19.30
C ILE A 161 -9.85 0.86 20.19
N PRO A 162 -9.65 0.80 21.53
CA PRO A 162 -10.14 1.84 22.41
C PRO A 162 -9.37 3.16 22.21
N GLY A 163 -10.05 4.27 22.51
CA GLY A 163 -9.43 5.61 22.58
C GLY A 163 -9.10 6.22 21.22
N VAL A 164 -9.96 6.04 20.22
CA VAL A 164 -9.86 6.62 18.87
C VAL A 164 -11.20 7.24 18.47
#